data_AF-A0A7Z9G1E6-F1
#
_entry.id   AF-A0A7Z9G1E6-F1
#
_cell.length_a   1.000
_cell.length_b   1.000
_cell.length_c   1.000
_cell.angle_alpha   90.00
_cell.angle_beta   90.00
_cell.angle_gamma   90.00
#
_symmetry.space_group_name_H-M   'P 1'
#
loop_
_entity.id
_entity.type
_entity.pdbx_description
1 polymer ?
#
loop_
_entity_poly.entity_id
_entity_poly.type
_entity_poly.pdbx_seq_one_letter_code
_entity_poly.pdbx_strand_id
1 'polypeptide(L)'
;MRTARFSPRFRLLCVLFLVLALSAVGICYYLTQRYSKEWNYWKRLSGSEKSLAVELEIERFGHRVFPPSPQPDSYTHVTLEKLEHSMKLGAEWILSMQEPSGRFQYWYDPVLNQFSSKTDDNFLRQSGTSFSLMLVYKMTANLRYFTAARQSISYLLQFKQQLDVDKAYFLFNEKAKLGGISLPMLTMLEMRQLTGTREFDKILNQLANMILFLQAKYQTGQFKSTYRVGVKNLSW
;
A
#
# COMPACT_ATOMS: atom_id res chain seq x y z
N MET A 1 56.71 -26.78 -37.24
CA MET A 1 55.78 -25.98 -36.41
C MET A 1 55.50 -26.72 -35.10
N ARG A 2 56.07 -26.28 -33.97
CA ARG A 2 55.73 -26.84 -32.65
C ARG A 2 54.37 -26.28 -32.23
N THR A 3 53.37 -27.14 -32.14
CA THR A 3 52.07 -26.80 -31.55
C THR A 3 52.26 -26.59 -30.06
N ALA A 4 52.04 -25.35 -29.58
CA ALA A 4 52.11 -25.03 -28.16
C ALA A 4 51.06 -25.86 -27.40
N ARG A 5 51.50 -26.89 -26.68
CA ARG A 5 50.62 -27.67 -25.79
C ARG A 5 50.41 -26.87 -24.51
N PHE A 6 49.29 -26.15 -24.45
CA PHE A 6 48.86 -25.47 -23.22
C PHE A 6 48.73 -26.47 -22.07
N SER A 7 49.15 -26.06 -20.88
CA SER A 7 49.09 -26.87 -19.67
C SER A 7 47.65 -27.27 -19.33
N PRO A 8 47.42 -28.42 -18.67
CA PRO A 8 46.09 -28.84 -18.25
C PRO A 8 45.37 -27.79 -17.39
N ARG A 9 46.12 -27.05 -16.55
CA ARG A 9 45.60 -25.94 -15.74
C ARG A 9 45.10 -24.76 -16.60
N PHE A 10 45.83 -24.41 -17.66
CA PHE A 10 45.41 -23.36 -18.59
C PHE A 10 44.11 -23.74 -19.32
N ARG A 11 43.99 -24.99 -19.78
CA ARG A 11 42.77 -25.48 -20.42
C ARG A 11 41.57 -25.47 -19.47
N LEU A 12 41.76 -25.87 -18.21
CA LEU A 12 40.72 -25.82 -17.19
C LEU A 12 40.26 -24.37 -16.92
N LEU A 13 41.19 -23.42 -16.82
CA LEU A 13 40.87 -22.00 -16.67
C LEU A 13 40.09 -21.46 -17.87
N CYS A 14 40.48 -21.82 -19.10
CA CYS A 14 39.74 -21.43 -20.29
C CYS A 14 38.31 -21.98 -20.30
N VAL A 15 38.12 -23.24 -19.90
CA VAL A 15 36.79 -23.86 -19.82
C VAL A 15 35.93 -23.18 -18.75
N LEU A 16 36.47 -22.92 -17.56
CA LEU A 16 35.76 -22.21 -16.49
C LEU A 16 35.36 -20.80 -16.92
N PHE A 17 36.27 -20.07 -17.56
CA PHE A 17 35.97 -18.75 -18.11
C PHE A 17 34.84 -18.80 -19.15
N LEU A 18 34.87 -19.80 -20.05
CA LEU A 18 33.89 -19.96 -21.10
C LEU A 18 32.50 -20.31 -20.52
N VAL A 19 32.45 -21.16 -19.49
CA VAL A 19 31.21 -21.47 -18.75
C VAL A 19 30.65 -20.22 -18.06
N LEU A 20 31.49 -19.42 -17.39
CA LEU A 20 31.06 -18.18 -16.75
C LEU A 20 30.55 -17.16 -17.77
N ALA A 21 31.24 -17.00 -18.90
CA ALA A 21 30.84 -16.10 -19.96
C ALA A 21 29.49 -16.49 -20.58
N LEU A 22 29.30 -17.79 -20.90
CA LEU A 22 28.03 -18.30 -21.42
C LEU A 22 26.89 -18.15 -20.41
N SER A 23 27.18 -18.40 -19.12
CA SER A 23 26.19 -18.23 -18.05
C SER A 23 25.78 -16.75 -17.91
N ALA A 24 26.73 -15.83 -17.93
CA ALA A 24 26.45 -14.39 -17.87
C ALA A 24 25.61 -13.92 -19.07
N VAL A 25 25.95 -14.37 -20.29
CA VAL A 25 25.17 -14.06 -21.49
C VAL A 25 23.76 -14.64 -21.40
N GLY A 26 23.62 -15.88 -20.96
CA GLY A 26 22.32 -16.53 -20.77
C GLY A 26 21.45 -15.82 -19.73
N ILE A 27 22.04 -15.42 -18.59
CA ILE A 27 21.36 -14.66 -17.53
C ILE A 27 20.94 -13.29 -18.05
N CYS A 28 21.83 -12.55 -18.72
CA CYS A 28 21.48 -11.26 -19.32
C CYS A 28 20.36 -11.41 -20.34
N TYR A 29 20.44 -12.38 -21.25
CA TYR A 29 19.39 -12.63 -22.22
C TYR A 29 18.04 -12.94 -21.54
N TYR A 30 18.03 -13.84 -20.55
CA TYR A 30 16.84 -14.16 -19.76
C TYR A 30 16.26 -12.94 -19.06
N LEU A 31 17.09 -12.14 -18.38
CA LEU A 31 16.66 -10.94 -17.66
C LEU A 31 16.11 -9.88 -18.61
N THR A 32 16.71 -9.67 -19.77
CA THR A 32 16.21 -8.69 -20.76
C THR A 32 14.87 -9.09 -21.37
N GLN A 33 14.62 -10.39 -21.56
CA GLN A 33 13.33 -10.89 -22.04
C GLN A 33 12.27 -10.83 -20.95
N ARG A 34 12.60 -11.26 -19.73
CA ARG A 34 11.65 -11.35 -18.62
C ARG A 34 11.29 -10.00 -18.01
N TYR A 35 12.25 -9.08 -17.95
CA TYR A 35 12.15 -7.76 -17.31
C TYR A 35 12.45 -6.64 -18.33
N SER A 36 11.84 -6.74 -19.51
CA SER A 36 12.10 -5.82 -20.62
C SER A 36 11.78 -4.36 -20.30
N LYS A 37 10.77 -4.12 -19.44
CA LYS A 37 10.38 -2.78 -18.99
C LYS A 37 11.45 -2.15 -18.11
N GLU A 38 11.91 -2.88 -17.10
CA GLU A 38 12.94 -2.49 -16.14
C GLU A 38 14.28 -2.29 -16.87
N TRP A 39 14.60 -3.18 -17.82
CA TRP A 39 15.80 -3.06 -18.65
C TRP A 39 15.79 -1.81 -19.52
N ASN A 40 14.67 -1.52 -20.19
CA ASN A 40 14.52 -0.30 -20.99
C ASN A 40 14.52 0.96 -20.12
N TYR A 41 14.00 0.89 -18.89
CA TYR A 41 14.12 1.97 -17.92
C TYR A 41 15.59 2.19 -17.52
N TRP A 42 16.31 1.14 -17.15
CA TRP A 42 17.73 1.23 -16.76
C TRP A 42 18.60 1.82 -17.89
N LYS A 43 18.34 1.44 -19.16
CA LYS A 43 19.06 2.03 -20.30
C LYS A 43 18.92 3.56 -20.41
N ARG A 44 17.76 4.10 -20.02
CA ARG A 44 17.45 5.54 -20.09
C ARG A 44 18.04 6.35 -18.94
N LEU A 45 18.53 5.70 -17.89
CA LEU A 45 19.20 6.38 -16.80
C LEU A 45 20.51 7.03 -17.27
N SER A 46 20.84 8.16 -16.67
CA SER A 46 22.13 8.82 -16.84
C SER A 46 23.27 7.93 -16.34
N GLY A 47 24.52 8.26 -16.72
CA GLY A 47 25.70 7.48 -16.31
C GLY A 47 25.85 7.41 -14.79
N SER A 48 25.57 8.51 -14.08
CA SER A 48 25.64 8.61 -12.61
C SER A 48 24.57 7.79 -11.90
N GLU A 49 23.34 7.76 -12.44
CA GLU A 49 22.26 6.93 -11.88
C GLU A 49 22.53 5.43 -12.06
N LYS A 50 23.13 5.03 -13.19
CA LYS A 50 23.54 3.65 -13.43
C LYS A 50 24.65 3.20 -12.48
N SER A 51 25.67 4.05 -12.26
CA SER A 51 26.75 3.72 -11.33
C SER A 51 26.24 3.62 -9.91
N LEU A 52 25.38 4.55 -9.47
CA LEU A 52 24.76 4.53 -8.15
C LEU A 52 23.90 3.27 -7.93
N ALA A 53 23.12 2.85 -8.93
CA ALA A 53 22.33 1.63 -8.82
C ALA A 53 23.19 0.37 -8.66
N VAL A 54 24.32 0.29 -9.37
CA VAL A 54 25.28 -0.83 -9.25
C VAL A 54 26.00 -0.78 -7.90
N GLU A 55 26.43 0.40 -7.46
CA GLU A 55 27.05 0.64 -6.16
C GLU A 55 26.12 0.19 -5.02
N LEU A 56 24.86 0.62 -5.04
CA LEU A 56 23.85 0.23 -4.05
C LEU A 56 23.59 -1.29 -4.03
N GLU A 57 23.62 -1.97 -5.17
CA GLU A 57 23.44 -3.43 -5.22
C GLU A 57 24.69 -4.20 -4.73
N ILE A 58 25.89 -3.67 -5.00
CA ILE A 58 27.15 -4.19 -4.44
C ILE A 58 27.17 -3.98 -2.93
N GLU A 59 26.75 -2.80 -2.45
CA GLU A 59 26.60 -2.50 -1.02
C GLU A 59 25.58 -3.43 -0.35
N ARG A 60 24.41 -3.66 -0.98
CA ARG A 60 23.39 -4.61 -0.52
C ARG A 60 23.92 -6.03 -0.38
N PHE A 61 24.74 -6.49 -1.33
CA PHE A 61 25.32 -7.83 -1.33
C PHE A 61 26.47 -7.97 -0.31
N GLY A 62 27.29 -6.92 -0.16
CA GLY A 62 28.50 -6.92 0.66
C GLY A 62 28.27 -6.75 2.16
N HIS A 63 27.33 -5.88 2.57
CA HIS A 63 26.99 -5.70 3.98
C HIS A 63 25.81 -4.74 4.18
N ARG A 64 24.81 -5.18 4.97
CA ARG A 64 24.13 -4.34 5.95
C ARG A 64 23.45 -3.07 5.37
N VAL A 65 22.33 -3.26 4.66
CA VAL A 65 21.23 -2.30 4.81
C VAL A 65 20.78 -2.42 6.27
N PHE A 66 21.51 -1.78 7.18
CA PHE A 66 20.95 -1.52 8.48
C PHE A 66 19.73 -0.63 8.23
N PRO A 67 18.60 -0.89 8.89
CA PRO A 67 17.62 0.19 9.04
C PRO A 67 18.40 1.43 9.49
N PRO A 68 18.07 2.64 9.01
CA PRO A 68 18.74 3.84 9.48
C PRO A 68 18.82 3.74 11.00
N SER A 69 20.04 3.65 11.55
CA SER A 69 20.21 3.52 12.99
C SER A 69 19.62 4.81 13.55
N PRO A 70 18.47 4.77 14.24
CA PRO A 70 17.86 5.98 14.73
C PRO A 70 18.91 6.66 15.61
N GLN A 71 19.35 7.86 15.24
CA GLN A 71 20.25 8.63 16.07
C GLN A 71 19.42 9.10 17.26
N PRO A 72 19.59 8.52 18.47
CA PRO A 72 18.65 8.74 19.56
C PRO A 72 18.55 10.23 19.92
N ASP A 73 19.66 10.95 19.79
CA ASP A 73 19.78 12.39 20.00
C ASP A 73 18.83 13.20 19.09
N SER A 74 18.63 12.75 17.84
CA SER A 74 17.70 13.37 16.89
C SER A 74 16.23 13.24 17.28
N TYR A 75 15.88 12.36 18.24
CA TYR A 75 14.50 12.12 18.67
C TYR A 75 14.25 12.46 20.13
N THR A 76 15.25 13.02 20.84
CA THR A 76 15.13 13.45 22.25
C THR A 76 13.96 14.41 22.49
N HIS A 77 13.60 15.19 21.47
CA HIS A 77 12.47 16.12 21.52
C HIS A 77 11.11 15.46 21.25
N VAL A 78 11.06 14.20 20.81
CA VAL A 78 9.84 13.41 20.56
C VAL A 78 9.52 12.60 21.81
N THR A 79 8.68 13.18 22.66
CA THR A 79 8.21 12.52 23.89
C THR A 79 6.85 11.87 23.67
N LEU A 80 6.50 10.89 24.52
CA LEU A 80 5.17 10.28 24.51
C LEU A 80 4.07 11.34 24.66
N GLU A 81 4.26 12.31 25.58
CA GLU A 81 3.32 13.42 25.79
C GLU A 81 3.12 14.25 24.52
N LYS A 82 4.19 14.59 23.80
CA LYS A 82 4.09 15.34 22.54
C LYS A 82 3.36 14.53 21.47
N LEU A 83 3.64 13.22 21.36
CA LEU A 83 2.95 12.34 20.42
C LEU A 83 1.45 12.25 20.73
N GLU A 84 1.09 12.08 22.00
CA GLU A 84 -0.31 12.05 22.44
C GLU A 84 -1.02 13.38 22.19
N HIS A 85 -0.34 14.50 22.48
CA HIS A 85 -0.89 15.83 22.24
C HIS A 85 -1.11 16.08 20.75
N SER A 86 -0.12 15.82 19.90
CA SER A 86 -0.24 15.95 18.44
C SER A 86 -1.34 15.05 17.86
N MET A 87 -1.45 13.80 18.34
CA MET A 87 -2.52 12.89 17.96
C MET A 87 -3.90 13.47 18.31
N LYS A 88 -4.08 13.96 19.55
CA LYS A 88 -5.34 14.56 20.01
C LYS A 88 -5.72 15.78 19.18
N LEU A 89 -4.77 16.67 18.88
CA LEU A 89 -5.01 17.82 17.99
C LEU A 89 -5.51 17.39 16.60
N GLY A 90 -4.87 16.37 16.00
CA GLY A 90 -5.33 15.81 14.74
C GLY A 90 -6.73 15.21 14.81
N ALA A 91 -7.05 14.51 15.90
CA ALA A 91 -8.37 13.93 16.12
C ALA A 91 -9.47 14.98 16.32
N GLU A 92 -9.22 16.04 17.09
CA GLU A 92 -10.16 17.15 17.25
C GLU A 92 -10.43 17.87 15.92
N TRP A 93 -9.39 18.04 15.10
CA TRP A 93 -9.56 18.60 13.75
C TRP A 93 -10.42 17.68 12.86
N ILE A 94 -10.20 16.37 12.91
CA ILE A 94 -11.05 15.43 12.17
C ILE A 94 -12.51 15.51 12.62
N LEU A 95 -12.76 15.60 13.94
CA LEU A 95 -14.11 15.75 14.48
C LEU A 95 -14.78 17.03 14.00
N SER A 96 -14.07 18.16 14.00
CA SER A 96 -14.63 19.45 13.54
C SER A 96 -14.92 19.46 12.03
N MET A 97 -14.25 18.60 11.26
CA MET A 97 -14.45 18.43 9.83
C MET A 97 -15.53 17.39 9.47
N GLN A 98 -16.15 16.74 10.45
CA GLN A 98 -17.22 15.78 10.20
C GLN A 98 -18.58 16.47 10.04
N GLU A 99 -19.25 16.22 8.92
CA GLU A 99 -20.62 16.66 8.68
C GLU A 99 -21.62 15.79 9.47
N PRO A 100 -22.86 16.28 9.70
CA PRO A 100 -23.93 15.47 10.28
C PRO A 100 -24.27 14.20 9.49
N SER A 101 -23.89 14.14 8.21
CA SER A 101 -24.04 12.95 7.37
C SER A 101 -23.06 11.81 7.74
N GLY A 102 -22.00 12.11 8.50
CA GLY A 102 -20.86 11.22 8.76
C GLY A 102 -19.70 11.38 7.77
N ARG A 103 -19.90 12.15 6.69
CA ARG A 103 -18.86 12.51 5.73
C ARG A 103 -17.84 13.44 6.36
N PHE A 104 -16.55 13.25 6.07
CA PHE A 104 -15.53 14.23 6.41
C PHE A 104 -15.31 15.22 5.28
N GLN A 105 -15.04 16.48 5.58
CA GLN A 105 -14.53 17.42 4.57
C GLN A 105 -13.17 16.93 4.07
N TYR A 106 -13.02 16.77 2.75
CA TYR A 106 -11.80 16.25 2.15
C TYR A 106 -10.70 17.31 2.05
N TRP A 107 -11.06 18.52 1.61
CA TRP A 107 -10.15 19.66 1.57
C TRP A 107 -10.89 20.94 1.89
N TYR A 108 -10.12 21.97 2.21
CA TYR A 108 -10.59 23.33 2.43
C TYR A 108 -9.70 24.28 1.63
N ASP A 109 -10.31 25.14 0.83
CA ASP A 109 -9.64 26.21 0.09
C ASP A 109 -9.74 27.50 0.93
N PRO A 110 -8.62 28.01 1.46
CA PRO A 110 -8.61 29.21 2.30
C PRO A 110 -8.80 30.50 1.50
N VAL A 111 -8.49 30.51 0.20
CA VAL A 111 -8.65 31.68 -0.67
C VAL A 111 -10.13 31.88 -0.97
N LEU A 112 -10.83 30.79 -1.25
CA LEU A 112 -12.27 30.79 -1.56
C LEU A 112 -13.15 30.65 -0.32
N ASN A 113 -12.57 30.32 0.85
CA ASN A 113 -13.28 29.96 2.08
C ASN A 113 -14.35 28.88 1.83
N GLN A 114 -13.95 27.81 1.12
CA GLN A 114 -14.85 26.75 0.68
C GLN A 114 -14.31 25.39 1.05
N PHE A 115 -15.21 24.54 1.55
CA PHE A 115 -14.92 23.13 1.74
C PHE A 115 -15.22 22.32 0.47
N SER A 116 -14.53 21.19 0.35
CA SER A 116 -14.76 20.21 -0.71
C SER A 116 -16.22 19.79 -0.80
N SER A 117 -16.72 19.61 -2.02
CA SER A 117 -18.04 19.00 -2.24
C SER A 117 -17.96 17.47 -2.15
N LYS A 118 -19.12 16.81 -2.08
CA LYS A 118 -19.20 15.34 -2.09
C LYS A 118 -18.60 14.70 -3.36
N THR A 119 -18.62 15.41 -4.49
CA THR A 119 -18.06 14.90 -5.76
C THR A 119 -16.54 14.92 -5.79
N ASP A 120 -15.91 15.73 -4.92
CA ASP A 120 -14.45 15.83 -4.83
C ASP A 120 -13.83 14.73 -3.95
N ASP A 121 -14.67 13.94 -3.28
CA ASP A 121 -14.22 13.03 -2.24
C ASP A 121 -13.23 11.97 -2.70
N ASN A 122 -12.44 11.49 -1.74
CA ASN A 122 -11.63 10.30 -1.90
C ASN A 122 -12.02 9.25 -0.88
N PHE A 123 -12.59 8.15 -1.38
CA PHE A 123 -13.11 7.08 -0.52
C PHE A 123 -12.05 6.46 0.41
N LEU A 124 -10.78 6.38 -0.01
CA LEU A 124 -9.70 5.87 0.86
C LEU A 124 -9.47 6.80 2.04
N ARG A 125 -9.61 8.12 1.83
CA ARG A 125 -9.44 9.10 2.90
C ARG A 125 -10.62 9.08 3.85
N GLN A 126 -11.85 9.05 3.33
CA GLN A 126 -13.04 8.87 4.17
C GLN A 126 -12.92 7.60 5.05
N SER A 127 -12.53 6.49 4.42
CA SER A 127 -12.34 5.21 5.10
C SER A 127 -11.19 5.24 6.12
N GLY A 128 -10.03 5.76 5.73
CA GLY A 128 -8.85 5.84 6.59
C GLY A 128 -9.08 6.75 7.80
N THR A 129 -9.77 7.86 7.62
CA THR A 129 -10.14 8.77 8.71
C THR A 129 -11.02 8.08 9.75
N SER A 130 -11.98 7.25 9.32
CA SER A 130 -12.80 6.44 10.25
C SER A 130 -11.96 5.49 11.10
N PHE A 131 -10.94 4.86 10.50
CA PHE A 131 -10.04 3.94 11.20
C PHE A 131 -9.12 4.69 12.17
N SER A 132 -8.58 5.83 11.76
CA SER A 132 -7.77 6.70 12.62
C SER A 132 -8.53 7.10 13.88
N LEU A 133 -9.81 7.49 13.77
CA LEU A 133 -10.64 7.81 14.94
C LEU A 133 -10.83 6.62 15.89
N MET A 134 -10.95 5.40 15.36
CA MET A 134 -10.99 4.19 16.20
C MET A 134 -9.68 3.94 16.93
N LEU A 135 -8.53 4.19 16.29
CA LEU A 135 -7.23 4.08 16.97
C LEU A 135 -7.09 5.11 18.09
N VAL A 136 -7.49 6.36 17.86
CA VAL A 136 -7.47 7.40 18.90
C VAL A 136 -8.45 7.06 20.03
N TYR A 137 -9.63 6.52 19.71
CA TYR A 137 -10.56 6.01 20.73
C TYR A 137 -9.90 4.95 21.61
N LYS A 138 -9.22 3.96 21.03
CA LYS A 138 -8.53 2.90 21.80
C LYS A 138 -7.47 3.45 22.75
N MET A 139 -6.82 4.54 22.39
CA MET A 139 -5.79 5.18 23.20
C MET A 139 -6.33 6.12 24.27
N THR A 140 -7.52 6.70 24.06
CA THR A 140 -8.05 7.79 24.92
C THR A 140 -9.34 7.45 25.66
N ALA A 141 -10.02 6.37 25.26
CA ALA A 141 -11.38 6.01 25.66
C ALA A 141 -12.43 7.13 25.46
N ASN A 142 -12.13 8.17 24.68
CA ASN A 142 -13.07 9.26 24.44
C ASN A 142 -14.13 8.84 23.40
N LEU A 143 -15.35 8.61 23.87
CA LEU A 143 -16.47 8.10 23.08
C LEU A 143 -16.82 8.96 21.85
N ARG A 144 -16.46 10.25 21.82
CA ARG A 144 -16.70 11.10 20.65
C ARG A 144 -16.03 10.53 19.39
N TYR A 145 -14.82 10.00 19.51
CA TYR A 145 -14.10 9.41 18.39
C TYR A 145 -14.75 8.11 17.91
N PHE A 146 -15.22 7.26 18.84
CA PHE A 146 -15.97 6.05 18.50
C PHE A 146 -17.26 6.38 17.76
N THR A 147 -18.05 7.33 18.27
CA THR A 147 -19.30 7.77 17.65
C THR A 147 -19.06 8.33 16.26
N ALA A 148 -18.05 9.20 16.10
CA ALA A 148 -17.68 9.77 14.81
C ALA A 148 -17.23 8.71 13.80
N ALA A 149 -16.41 7.74 14.22
CA ALA A 149 -16.02 6.62 13.37
C ALA A 149 -17.23 5.80 12.93
N ARG A 150 -18.17 5.52 13.84
CA ARG A 150 -19.39 4.75 13.53
C ARG A 150 -20.29 5.50 12.55
N GLN A 151 -20.46 6.80 12.73
CA GLN A 151 -21.21 7.64 11.81
C GLN A 151 -20.58 7.67 10.42
N SER A 152 -19.25 7.70 10.33
CA SER A 152 -18.53 7.56 9.06
C SER A 152 -18.77 6.21 8.40
N ILE A 153 -18.78 5.10 9.15
CA ILE A 153 -19.16 3.78 8.60
C ILE A 153 -20.57 3.81 8.03
N SER A 154 -21.54 4.39 8.74
CA SER A 154 -22.91 4.54 8.24
C SER A 154 -22.97 5.34 6.93
N TYR A 155 -22.17 6.40 6.80
CA TYR A 155 -22.02 7.15 5.55
C TYR A 155 -21.44 6.28 4.42
N LEU A 156 -20.34 5.57 4.68
CA LEU A 156 -19.67 4.73 3.68
C LEU A 156 -20.55 3.58 3.18
N LEU A 157 -21.37 3.01 4.06
CA LEU A 157 -22.32 1.94 3.72
C LEU A 157 -23.37 2.35 2.67
N GLN A 158 -23.64 3.65 2.50
CA GLN A 158 -24.51 4.15 1.43
C GLN A 158 -23.96 3.88 0.02
N PHE A 159 -22.64 3.69 -0.09
CA PHE A 159 -21.96 3.43 -1.36
C PHE A 159 -21.69 1.93 -1.58
N LYS A 160 -22.12 1.07 -0.65
CA LYS A 160 -21.94 -0.37 -0.77
C LYS A 160 -22.76 -0.88 -1.95
N GLN A 161 -22.09 -1.53 -2.87
CA GLN A 161 -22.66 -2.29 -3.96
C GLN A 161 -22.42 -3.78 -3.73
N GLN A 162 -23.29 -4.59 -4.31
CA GLN A 162 -23.23 -6.04 -4.19
C GLN A 162 -22.74 -6.63 -5.52
N LEU A 163 -21.73 -7.50 -5.43
CA LEU A 163 -21.28 -8.35 -6.52
C LEU A 163 -21.75 -9.77 -6.19
N ASP A 164 -22.65 -10.33 -6.99
CA ASP A 164 -23.25 -11.65 -6.72
C ASP A 164 -23.90 -11.76 -5.32
N VAL A 165 -24.03 -12.97 -4.79
CA VAL A 165 -24.71 -13.24 -3.49
C VAL A 165 -23.80 -12.93 -2.29
N ASP A 166 -22.49 -13.12 -2.44
CA ASP A 166 -21.53 -13.25 -1.33
C ASP A 166 -20.38 -12.25 -1.39
N LYS A 167 -20.34 -11.33 -2.37
CA LYS A 167 -19.30 -10.31 -2.50
C LYS A 167 -19.89 -8.91 -2.47
N ALA A 168 -19.16 -7.97 -1.89
CA ALA A 168 -19.55 -6.57 -1.88
C ALA A 168 -18.32 -5.68 -2.03
N TYR A 169 -18.55 -4.47 -2.52
CA TYR A 169 -17.54 -3.44 -2.64
C TYR A 169 -18.16 -2.07 -2.42
N PHE A 170 -17.33 -1.06 -2.24
CA PHE A 170 -17.79 0.32 -2.23
C PHE A 170 -17.49 0.96 -3.58
N LEU A 171 -18.53 1.51 -4.24
CA LEU A 171 -18.37 2.14 -5.55
C LEU A 171 -18.24 3.65 -5.38
N PHE A 172 -17.13 4.21 -5.88
CA PHE A 172 -16.91 5.65 -5.87
C PHE A 172 -16.26 6.08 -7.17
N ASN A 173 -16.85 7.07 -7.87
CA ASN A 173 -16.41 7.51 -9.20
C ASN A 173 -16.12 6.32 -10.14
N GLU A 174 -17.09 5.39 -10.22
CA GLU A 174 -17.07 4.17 -11.04
C GLU A 174 -15.97 3.15 -10.72
N LYS A 175 -15.25 3.35 -9.61
CA LYS A 175 -14.12 2.51 -9.20
C LYS A 175 -14.37 1.95 -7.80
N ALA A 176 -14.11 0.66 -7.66
CA ALA A 176 -14.03 -0.01 -6.38
C ALA A 176 -12.56 -0.28 -6.07
N LYS A 177 -11.98 0.50 -5.16
CA LYS A 177 -10.55 0.40 -4.80
C LYS A 177 -10.38 -0.59 -3.66
N LEU A 178 -9.35 -1.43 -3.72
CA LEU A 178 -9.04 -2.42 -2.68
C LEU A 178 -8.89 -1.77 -1.30
N GLY A 179 -8.12 -0.66 -1.21
CA GLY A 179 -7.96 0.09 0.04
C GLY A 179 -9.28 0.69 0.56
N GLY A 180 -10.22 1.02 -0.33
CA GLY A 180 -11.56 1.47 0.04
C GLY A 180 -12.46 0.35 0.56
N ILE A 181 -12.10 -0.92 0.34
CA ILE A 181 -12.78 -2.09 0.91
C ILE A 181 -12.16 -2.43 2.26
N SER A 182 -10.82 -2.48 2.34
CA SER A 182 -10.12 -2.95 3.54
C SER A 182 -10.16 -1.97 4.71
N LEU A 183 -10.08 -0.65 4.47
CA LEU A 183 -10.06 0.34 5.55
C LEU A 183 -11.38 0.39 6.36
N PRO A 184 -12.58 0.42 5.73
CA PRO A 184 -13.83 0.32 6.48
C PRO A 184 -13.96 -1.02 7.22
N MET A 185 -13.43 -2.12 6.66
CA MET A 185 -13.40 -3.41 7.35
C MET A 185 -12.59 -3.33 8.64
N LEU A 186 -11.41 -2.69 8.63
CA LEU A 186 -10.60 -2.52 9.84
C LEU A 186 -11.38 -1.75 10.92
N THR A 187 -12.03 -0.65 10.54
CA THR A 187 -12.89 0.12 11.46
C THR A 187 -14.03 -0.74 12.03
N MET A 188 -14.75 -1.49 11.20
CA MET A 188 -15.84 -2.37 11.63
C MET A 188 -15.36 -3.52 12.52
N LEU A 189 -14.17 -4.07 12.25
CA LEU A 189 -13.55 -5.12 13.07
C LEU A 189 -13.14 -4.57 14.45
N GLU A 190 -12.56 -3.37 14.51
CA GLU A 190 -12.26 -2.70 15.77
C GLU A 190 -13.53 -2.45 16.58
N MET A 191 -14.60 -1.96 15.95
CA MET A 191 -15.90 -1.80 16.61
C MET A 191 -16.42 -3.13 17.16
N ARG A 192 -16.42 -4.19 16.35
CA ARG A 192 -16.82 -5.53 16.76
C ARG A 192 -15.99 -6.06 17.93
N GLN A 193 -14.67 -5.88 17.91
CA GLN A 193 -13.79 -6.32 18.99
C GLN A 193 -14.10 -5.59 20.31
N LEU A 194 -14.41 -4.29 20.22
CA LEU A 194 -14.70 -3.45 21.38
C LEU A 194 -16.10 -3.70 21.96
N THR A 195 -17.11 -3.86 21.12
CA THR A 195 -18.53 -3.94 21.55
C THR A 195 -19.02 -5.39 21.69
N GLY A 196 -18.36 -6.35 21.06
CA GLY A 196 -18.84 -7.73 20.91
C GLY A 196 -20.05 -7.87 19.96
N THR A 197 -20.50 -6.79 19.31
CA THR A 197 -21.67 -6.82 18.41
C THR A 197 -21.32 -7.50 17.09
N ARG A 198 -22.29 -8.24 16.54
CA ARG A 198 -22.18 -8.87 15.21
C ARG A 198 -22.81 -8.04 14.09
N GLU A 199 -23.02 -6.74 14.34
CA GLU A 199 -23.81 -5.88 13.45
C GLU A 199 -23.24 -5.80 12.03
N PHE A 200 -21.91 -5.95 11.89
CA PHE A 200 -21.23 -5.90 10.60
C PHE A 200 -20.82 -7.27 10.04
N ASP A 201 -21.09 -8.40 10.73
CA ASP A 201 -20.55 -9.72 10.35
C ASP A 201 -20.90 -10.11 8.91
N LYS A 202 -22.16 -9.90 8.49
CA LYS A 202 -22.58 -10.18 7.11
C LYS A 202 -21.83 -9.32 6.10
N ILE A 203 -21.67 -8.02 6.39
CA ILE A 203 -20.97 -7.08 5.50
C ILE A 203 -19.48 -7.43 5.45
N LEU A 204 -18.85 -7.70 6.59
CA LEU A 204 -17.44 -8.11 6.69
C LEU A 204 -17.17 -9.35 5.86
N ASN A 205 -18.03 -10.37 5.94
CA ASN A 205 -17.90 -11.57 5.11
C ASN A 205 -17.98 -11.25 3.61
N GLN A 206 -18.93 -10.39 3.20
CA GLN A 206 -19.06 -10.00 1.79
C GLN A 206 -17.84 -9.22 1.28
N LEU A 207 -17.30 -8.31 2.09
CA LEU A 207 -16.11 -7.53 1.74
C LEU A 207 -14.85 -8.40 1.73
N ALA A 208 -14.73 -9.37 2.65
CA ALA A 208 -13.63 -10.33 2.69
C ALA A 208 -13.62 -11.21 1.42
N ASN A 209 -14.78 -11.73 1.02
CA ASN A 209 -14.91 -12.50 -0.22
C ASN A 209 -14.53 -11.66 -1.46
N MET A 210 -14.81 -10.35 -1.44
CA MET A 210 -14.38 -9.46 -2.52
C MET A 210 -12.85 -9.28 -2.53
N ILE A 211 -12.20 -9.15 -1.38
CA ILE A 211 -10.73 -9.12 -1.30
C ILE A 211 -10.11 -10.41 -1.86
N LEU A 212 -10.67 -11.57 -1.49
CA LEU A 212 -10.23 -12.87 -2.03
C LEU A 212 -10.43 -12.95 -3.54
N PHE A 213 -11.56 -12.44 -4.06
CA PHE A 213 -11.79 -12.35 -5.50
C PHE A 213 -10.79 -11.45 -6.23
N LEU A 214 -10.29 -10.39 -5.57
CA LEU A 214 -9.27 -9.49 -6.13
C LEU A 214 -7.85 -10.07 -6.04
N GLN A 215 -7.64 -11.16 -5.32
CA GLN A 215 -6.34 -11.82 -5.24
C GLN A 215 -5.95 -12.40 -6.60
N ALA A 216 -4.69 -12.23 -7.00
CA ALA A 216 -4.19 -12.68 -8.29
C ALA A 216 -4.29 -14.21 -8.42
N LYS A 217 -4.81 -14.65 -9.57
CA LYS A 217 -5.06 -16.07 -9.89
C LYS A 217 -3.81 -16.96 -9.79
N TYR A 218 -2.61 -16.38 -9.95
CA TYR A 218 -1.35 -17.13 -10.09
C TYR A 218 -0.57 -17.34 -8.79
N GLN A 219 -1.23 -17.28 -7.62
CA GLN A 219 -0.61 -17.53 -6.30
C GLN A 219 0.63 -16.66 -5.99
N THR A 220 0.76 -15.50 -6.64
CA THR A 220 1.88 -14.57 -6.42
C THR A 220 1.73 -13.76 -5.13
N GLY A 221 0.63 -13.92 -4.40
CA GLY A 221 0.27 -13.10 -3.25
C GLY A 221 -0.18 -11.67 -3.60
N GLN A 222 -0.20 -11.31 -4.89
CA GLN A 222 -0.61 -9.98 -5.35
C GLN A 222 -2.13 -9.80 -5.31
N PHE A 223 -2.59 -8.56 -5.16
CA PHE A 223 -3.99 -8.19 -5.25
C PHE A 223 -4.18 -7.13 -6.32
N LYS A 224 -5.30 -7.20 -7.03
CA LYS A 224 -5.71 -6.14 -7.96
C LYS A 224 -6.10 -4.91 -7.16
N SER A 225 -5.51 -3.77 -7.49
CA SER A 225 -5.71 -2.52 -6.75
C SER A 225 -7.12 -1.94 -6.94
N THR A 226 -7.76 -2.22 -8.09
CA THR A 226 -9.04 -1.63 -8.47
C THR A 226 -9.92 -2.61 -9.26
N TYR A 227 -11.21 -2.64 -8.93
CA TYR A 227 -12.29 -3.22 -9.73
C TYR A 227 -13.10 -2.12 -10.42
N ARG A 228 -13.43 -2.29 -11.70
CA ARG A 228 -14.26 -1.35 -12.48
C ARG A 228 -15.51 -2.06 -12.97
N VAL A 229 -16.67 -1.46 -12.74
CA VAL A 229 -17.96 -2.00 -13.18
C VAL A 229 -18.02 -1.90 -14.71
N GLY A 230 -18.48 -2.96 -15.39
CA GLY A 230 -18.68 -2.97 -16.86
C GLY A 230 -17.44 -3.21 -17.71
N VAL A 231 -16.23 -3.19 -17.13
CA VAL A 231 -14.99 -3.50 -17.87
C VAL A 231 -14.54 -4.91 -17.53
N LYS A 232 -14.61 -5.83 -18.51
CA LYS A 232 -14.17 -7.24 -18.35
C LYS A 232 -12.68 -7.40 -18.00
N ASN A 233 -11.89 -6.33 -18.13
CA ASN A 233 -10.46 -6.30 -17.83
C ASN A 233 -10.17 -5.45 -16.59
N LEU A 234 -9.65 -6.11 -15.57
CA LEU A 234 -9.23 -5.47 -14.33
C LEU A 234 -7.86 -4.80 -14.52
N SER A 235 -7.71 -3.55 -14.07
CA SER A 235 -6.42 -2.86 -14.06
C SER A 235 -5.59 -3.33 -12.86
N TRP A 236 -4.32 -3.69 -13.10
CA TRP A 236 -3.33 -4.00 -12.07
C TRP A 236 -2.99 -2.74 -11.27
#